data_AF-A0A671U9J5-F1
#
_entry.id   AF-A0A671U9J5-F1
#
_cell.length_a   1.000
_cell.length_b   1.000
_cell.length_c   1.000
_cell.angle_alpha   90.00
_cell.angle_beta   90.00
_cell.angle_gamma   90.00
#
_symmetry.space_group_name_H-M   'P 1'
#
loop_
_entity.id
_entity.type
_entity.pdbx_description
1 polymer ?
#
loop_
_entity_poly.entity_id
_entity_poly.type
_entity_poly.pdbx_seq_one_letter_code
_entity_poly.pdbx_strand_id
1 'polypeptide(L)'
;MPTKRVTKVKRAKAGKGKKDGKQESKADKESDIEKARANAVLWELRFKDREQALNETSEAAFKLGRTNEYLTNQLYRAEQDAIDTAGHWERKRDAYEKEINALQERLRSQEAQARDEQNKLVEEYTLQISELKELFKKKSGDFNTIQDGMKEIKKFQTRKAQMEQELSDIRESMELAEKEHRENLNEMETNFFREKVRLEKEAELKIVQVMEIARKEAIEQLDDASHSVFKENVRLNEALKYHMKEAEDLHKLKNSLETVNASLTLDKKEFEMMVKKNAAQLEAQKEELSKLEAKVASLEQTLEVKAGEQKREWEGQRKELVGIVANHVRLEKQRRERERELREARAQLSTIVSQRRELEDFFHEALAEVRQEITASRKKYIKEARQDYRRRMREATAGGLKFPPIRTFHKGSHSTNSVYSEVEAAARWTHPPGSKVEMSDLTWEQKEQVLGLLFAKMNVQRERKASQHVAPSASSEKSLVEGDADYDTIVTKE
;
A
#
# COMPACT_ATOMS: atom_id res chain seq x y z
N MET A 1 -144.68 -45.05 46.47
CA MET A 1 -145.85 -44.24 46.09
C MET A 1 -147.08 -44.73 46.87
N PRO A 2 -147.90 -43.86 47.50
CA PRO A 2 -149.01 -44.27 48.38
C PRO A 2 -150.43 -43.75 47.97
N THR A 3 -151.49 -44.52 48.27
CA THR A 3 -152.94 -44.12 48.32
C THR A 3 -153.70 -45.24 49.09
N LYS A 4 -154.51 -45.09 50.16
CA LYS A 4 -155.70 -44.25 50.52
C LYS A 4 -156.86 -44.41 49.52
N ARG A 5 -158.16 -44.67 49.84
CA ARG A 5 -159.03 -44.72 51.06
C ARG A 5 -160.22 -45.70 50.79
N VAL A 6 -160.72 -46.55 51.71
CA VAL A 6 -161.79 -46.36 52.75
C VAL A 6 -163.23 -46.06 52.26
N THR A 7 -164.22 -46.93 52.60
CA THR A 7 -165.52 -46.57 53.26
C THR A 7 -166.30 -47.78 53.85
N LYS A 8 -167.22 -47.52 54.81
CA LYS A 8 -168.07 -48.49 55.57
C LYS A 8 -169.55 -48.08 55.49
N VAL A 9 -170.50 -49.03 55.65
CA VAL A 9 -171.80 -48.81 56.36
C VAL A 9 -172.18 -50.09 57.18
N LYS A 10 -173.03 -49.96 58.21
CA LYS A 10 -173.46 -51.00 59.19
C LYS A 10 -175.00 -51.08 59.34
N ARG A 11 -175.45 -52.14 60.04
CA ARG A 11 -176.72 -52.34 60.83
C ARG A 11 -177.92 -52.98 60.09
N ALA A 12 -178.92 -53.58 60.76
CA ALA A 12 -179.02 -54.50 61.94
C ALA A 12 -180.49 -54.64 62.41
N LYS A 13 -180.81 -55.73 63.13
CA LYS A 13 -182.07 -56.03 63.89
C LYS A 13 -183.35 -56.34 63.07
N ALA A 14 -184.41 -56.97 63.61
CA ALA A 14 -184.60 -58.03 64.64
C ALA A 14 -186.12 -58.22 64.94
N GLY A 15 -186.53 -59.43 65.35
CA GLY A 15 -187.79 -59.68 66.09
C GLY A 15 -188.82 -60.58 65.37
N LYS A 16 -189.70 -61.42 65.98
CA LYS A 16 -189.78 -62.21 67.25
C LYS A 16 -191.23 -62.26 67.79
N GLY A 17 -191.77 -63.47 68.02
CA GLY A 17 -193.06 -63.73 68.72
C GLY A 17 -194.29 -63.77 67.81
N LYS A 18 -195.44 -64.39 68.14
CA LYS A 18 -195.96 -65.23 69.26
C LYS A 18 -197.09 -66.11 68.64
N LYS A 19 -197.39 -67.37 69.02
CA LYS A 19 -197.76 -68.03 70.30
C LYS A 19 -199.26 -67.90 70.68
N ASP A 20 -199.85 -69.03 71.09
CA ASP A 20 -201.20 -69.27 71.67
C ASP A 20 -202.37 -69.20 70.65
N GLY A 21 -203.39 -70.07 70.59
CA GLY A 21 -203.81 -71.34 71.23
C GLY A 21 -204.99 -71.94 70.42
N LYS A 22 -205.84 -72.91 70.80
CA LYS A 22 -205.96 -73.87 71.94
C LYS A 22 -207.08 -74.91 71.58
N GLN A 23 -207.05 -76.11 72.20
CA GLN A 23 -208.19 -77.05 72.44
C GLN A 23 -208.41 -78.21 71.43
N GLU A 24 -209.04 -79.28 71.91
CA GLU A 24 -208.72 -80.69 71.59
C GLU A 24 -209.81 -81.45 70.81
N SER A 25 -209.38 -82.41 69.97
CA SER A 25 -210.07 -83.70 69.85
C SER A 25 -209.11 -84.78 69.32
N LYS A 26 -209.12 -85.96 69.95
CA LYS A 26 -208.20 -87.11 69.75
C LYS A 26 -207.91 -87.48 68.28
N ALA A 27 -206.70 -87.17 67.79
CA ALA A 27 -206.15 -87.69 66.52
C ALA A 27 -204.59 -87.75 66.51
N ASP A 28 -203.94 -87.75 67.67
CA ASP A 28 -202.59 -87.20 67.83
C ASP A 28 -201.45 -88.24 68.01
N LYS A 29 -201.45 -89.27 67.16
CA LYS A 29 -200.28 -90.17 66.98
C LYS A 29 -199.80 -90.22 65.53
N GLU A 30 -200.70 -89.98 64.58
CA GLU A 30 -200.39 -89.99 63.16
C GLU A 30 -199.63 -88.70 62.76
N SER A 31 -200.05 -87.54 63.31
CA SER A 31 -199.42 -86.24 63.02
C SER A 31 -197.94 -86.15 63.41
N ASP A 32 -197.52 -86.79 64.50
CA ASP A 32 -196.11 -86.80 64.93
C ASP A 32 -195.26 -87.81 64.15
N ILE A 33 -195.84 -88.93 63.70
CA ILE A 33 -195.20 -89.87 62.78
C ILE A 33 -195.00 -89.20 61.41
N GLU A 34 -195.98 -88.43 60.93
CA GLU A 34 -195.85 -87.66 59.69
C GLU A 34 -194.82 -86.53 59.79
N LYS A 35 -194.78 -85.78 60.91
CA LYS A 35 -193.71 -84.80 61.17
C LYS A 35 -192.32 -85.46 61.24
N ALA A 36 -192.22 -86.65 61.84
CA ALA A 36 -190.96 -87.40 61.88
C ALA A 36 -190.53 -87.89 60.49
N ARG A 37 -191.47 -88.38 59.66
CA ARG A 37 -191.24 -88.73 58.25
C ARG A 37 -190.82 -87.50 57.43
N ALA A 38 -191.51 -86.37 57.59
CA ALA A 38 -191.15 -85.12 56.91
C ALA A 38 -189.77 -84.60 57.33
N ASN A 39 -189.41 -84.71 58.62
CA ASN A 39 -188.05 -84.41 59.08
C ASN A 39 -187.01 -85.39 58.54
N ALA A 40 -187.31 -86.69 58.45
CA ALA A 40 -186.41 -87.67 57.84
C ALA A 40 -186.15 -87.35 56.36
N VAL A 41 -187.20 -87.06 55.59
CA VAL A 41 -187.09 -86.61 54.19
C VAL A 41 -186.32 -85.29 54.08
N LEU A 42 -186.51 -84.33 55.00
CA LEU A 42 -185.70 -83.11 55.06
C LEU A 42 -184.22 -83.38 55.38
N TRP A 43 -183.91 -84.38 56.22
CA TRP A 43 -182.54 -84.79 56.48
C TRP A 43 -181.93 -85.56 55.32
N GLU A 44 -182.68 -86.39 54.60
CA GLU A 44 -182.26 -87.04 53.36
C GLU A 44 -181.99 -86.02 52.25
N LEU A 45 -182.86 -85.01 52.08
CA LEU A 45 -182.63 -83.91 51.13
C LEU A 45 -181.37 -83.13 51.52
N ARG A 46 -181.22 -82.73 52.79
CA ARG A 46 -180.00 -82.06 53.28
C ARG A 46 -178.75 -82.93 53.14
N PHE A 47 -178.87 -84.25 53.27
CA PHE A 47 -177.77 -85.19 53.05
C PHE A 47 -177.41 -85.24 51.57
N LYS A 48 -178.39 -85.36 50.66
CA LYS A 48 -178.18 -85.29 49.20
C LYS A 48 -177.59 -83.97 48.76
N ASP A 49 -178.05 -82.83 49.27
CA ASP A 49 -177.47 -81.51 49.01
C ASP A 49 -176.00 -81.44 49.47
N ARG A 50 -175.69 -82.03 50.64
CA ARG A 50 -174.33 -82.10 51.20
C ARG A 50 -173.43 -83.05 50.42
N GLU A 51 -173.97 -84.18 49.99
CA GLU A 51 -173.29 -85.20 49.18
C GLU A 51 -173.03 -84.69 47.76
N GLN A 52 -174.00 -83.99 47.16
CA GLN A 52 -173.81 -83.28 45.90
C GLN A 52 -172.74 -82.19 46.04
N ALA A 53 -172.80 -81.34 47.07
CA ALA A 53 -171.77 -80.33 47.31
C ALA A 53 -170.38 -80.96 47.60
N LEU A 54 -170.32 -82.13 48.25
CA LEU A 54 -169.09 -82.88 48.46
C LEU A 54 -168.55 -83.46 47.14
N ASN A 55 -169.41 -84.00 46.28
CA ASN A 55 -169.04 -84.49 44.97
C ASN A 55 -168.59 -83.35 44.04
N GLU A 56 -169.31 -82.23 44.02
CA GLU A 56 -168.93 -81.01 43.27
C GLU A 56 -167.58 -80.45 43.73
N THR A 57 -167.32 -80.40 45.05
CA THR A 57 -166.03 -79.96 45.58
C THR A 57 -164.91 -80.98 45.37
N SER A 58 -165.20 -82.28 45.43
CA SER A 58 -164.27 -83.36 45.08
C SER A 58 -163.89 -83.34 43.60
N GLU A 59 -164.88 -83.19 42.71
CA GLU A 59 -164.65 -83.00 41.28
C GLU A 59 -163.87 -81.71 40.98
N ALA A 60 -164.17 -80.61 41.66
CA ALA A 60 -163.43 -79.36 41.52
C ALA A 60 -161.98 -79.53 41.99
N ALA A 61 -161.75 -80.21 43.12
CA ALA A 61 -160.41 -80.53 43.62
C ALA A 61 -159.64 -81.47 42.67
N PHE A 62 -160.30 -82.46 42.08
CA PHE A 62 -159.69 -83.35 41.08
C PHE A 62 -159.35 -82.62 39.77
N LYS A 63 -160.26 -81.78 39.26
CA LYS A 63 -160.03 -80.91 38.10
C LYS A 63 -158.85 -79.96 38.36
N LEU A 64 -158.82 -79.32 39.53
CA LEU A 64 -157.74 -78.43 39.96
C LEU A 64 -156.41 -79.16 40.16
N GLY A 65 -156.42 -80.38 40.71
CA GLY A 65 -155.25 -81.25 40.83
C GLY A 65 -154.67 -81.58 39.46
N ARG A 66 -155.51 -82.01 38.51
CA ARG A 66 -155.10 -82.30 37.13
C ARG A 66 -154.58 -81.07 36.39
N THR A 67 -155.16 -79.88 36.60
CA THR A 67 -154.61 -78.64 36.03
C THR A 67 -153.30 -78.22 36.69
N ASN A 68 -153.13 -78.42 38.00
CA ASN A 68 -151.88 -78.13 38.69
C ASN A 68 -150.75 -79.08 38.27
N GLU A 69 -151.05 -80.37 38.07
CA GLU A 69 -150.11 -81.35 37.51
C GLU A 69 -149.73 -80.98 36.07
N TYR A 70 -150.70 -80.60 35.23
CA TYR A 70 -150.45 -80.13 33.87
C TYR A 70 -149.57 -78.87 33.85
N LEU A 71 -149.88 -77.86 34.67
CA LEU A 71 -149.11 -76.62 34.77
C LEU A 71 -147.71 -76.85 35.34
N THR A 72 -147.56 -77.70 36.36
CA THR A 72 -146.23 -78.10 36.89
C THR A 72 -145.39 -78.77 35.81
N ASN A 73 -145.98 -79.68 35.03
CA ASN A 73 -145.30 -80.33 33.91
C ASN A 73 -144.95 -79.36 32.77
N GLN A 74 -145.78 -78.33 32.52
CA GLN A 74 -145.47 -77.27 31.57
C GLN A 74 -144.33 -76.36 32.07
N LEU A 75 -144.36 -75.96 33.33
CA LEU A 75 -143.30 -75.16 33.95
C LEU A 75 -141.97 -75.90 33.93
N TYR A 76 -141.94 -77.17 34.33
CA TYR A 76 -140.73 -77.99 34.30
C TYR A 76 -140.14 -78.12 32.89
N ARG A 77 -140.98 -78.30 31.85
CA ARG A 77 -140.52 -78.30 30.46
C ARG A 77 -139.98 -76.95 30.03
N ALA A 78 -140.68 -75.85 30.35
CA ALA A 78 -140.22 -74.50 30.03
C ALA A 78 -138.93 -74.11 30.76
N GLU A 79 -138.73 -74.56 32.00
CA GLU A 79 -137.48 -74.43 32.76
C GLU A 79 -136.35 -75.23 32.10
N GLN A 80 -136.62 -76.47 31.68
CA GLN A 80 -135.62 -77.29 30.99
C GLN A 80 -135.23 -76.71 29.62
N ASP A 81 -136.21 -76.27 28.82
CA ASP A 81 -135.98 -75.57 27.55
C ASP A 81 -135.22 -74.24 27.76
N ALA A 82 -135.49 -73.52 28.85
CA ALA A 82 -134.76 -72.30 29.23
C ALA A 82 -133.31 -72.59 29.65
N ILE A 83 -133.05 -73.68 30.38
CA ILE A 83 -131.70 -74.13 30.75
C ILE A 83 -130.92 -74.56 29.49
N ASP A 84 -131.52 -75.36 28.62
CA ASP A 84 -130.86 -75.86 27.41
C ASP A 84 -130.56 -74.72 26.41
N THR A 85 -131.49 -73.77 26.24
CA THR A 85 -131.26 -72.57 25.42
C THR A 85 -130.21 -71.66 26.04
N ALA A 86 -130.25 -71.40 27.36
CA ALA A 86 -129.23 -70.61 28.05
C ALA A 86 -127.84 -71.25 27.93
N GLY A 87 -127.71 -72.56 28.16
CA GLY A 87 -126.46 -73.30 28.02
C GLY A 87 -125.94 -73.35 26.58
N HIS A 88 -126.82 -73.37 25.56
CA HIS A 88 -126.40 -73.20 24.17
C HIS A 88 -125.86 -71.78 23.90
N TRP A 89 -126.50 -70.74 24.43
CA TRP A 89 -126.02 -69.35 24.28
C TRP A 89 -124.73 -69.09 25.05
N GLU A 90 -124.54 -69.70 26.22
CA GLU A 90 -123.31 -69.62 26.99
C GLU A 90 -122.14 -70.29 26.25
N ARG A 91 -122.31 -71.52 25.75
CA ARG A 91 -121.28 -72.16 24.91
C ARG A 91 -120.92 -71.34 23.67
N LYS A 92 -121.89 -70.63 23.07
CA LYS A 92 -121.63 -69.68 21.96
C LYS A 92 -120.87 -68.44 22.43
N ARG A 93 -121.24 -67.85 23.58
CA ARG A 93 -120.52 -66.73 24.20
C ARG A 93 -119.06 -67.09 24.43
N ASP A 94 -118.81 -68.23 25.09
CA ASP A 94 -117.47 -68.73 25.39
C ASP A 94 -116.66 -69.02 24.12
N ALA A 95 -117.30 -69.53 23.06
CA ALA A 95 -116.65 -69.76 21.77
C ALA A 95 -116.23 -68.43 21.11
N TYR A 96 -117.13 -67.44 21.06
CA TYR A 96 -116.83 -66.11 20.54
C TYR A 96 -115.81 -65.36 21.41
N GLU A 97 -115.82 -65.51 22.73
CA GLU A 97 -114.83 -64.89 23.62
C GLU A 97 -113.44 -65.50 23.43
N LYS A 98 -113.34 -66.83 23.25
CA LYS A 98 -112.09 -67.50 22.85
C LYS A 98 -111.60 -67.04 21.47
N GLU A 99 -112.50 -66.89 20.51
CA GLU A 99 -112.18 -66.39 19.17
C GLU A 99 -111.69 -64.94 19.21
N ILE A 100 -112.37 -64.06 19.96
CA ILE A 100 -111.96 -62.67 20.19
C ILE A 100 -110.58 -62.62 20.85
N ASN A 101 -110.32 -63.42 21.89
CA ASN A 101 -109.02 -63.44 22.56
C ASN A 101 -107.90 -63.94 21.62
N ALA A 102 -108.13 -65.01 20.86
CA ALA A 102 -107.17 -65.50 19.87
C ALA A 102 -106.89 -64.48 18.75
N LEU A 103 -107.92 -63.75 18.29
CA LEU A 103 -107.77 -62.65 17.32
C LEU A 103 -107.01 -61.46 17.91
N GLN A 104 -107.25 -61.09 19.18
CA GLN A 104 -106.51 -60.04 19.87
C GLN A 104 -105.04 -60.41 20.08
N GLU A 105 -104.73 -61.65 20.47
CA GLU A 105 -103.35 -62.13 20.60
C GLU A 105 -102.64 -62.15 19.25
N ARG A 106 -103.31 -62.61 18.18
CA ARG A 106 -102.78 -62.57 16.82
C ARG A 106 -102.54 -61.15 16.32
N LEU A 107 -103.44 -60.21 16.61
CA LEU A 107 -103.25 -58.80 16.27
C LEU A 107 -102.04 -58.22 17.01
N ARG A 108 -101.91 -58.46 18.32
CA ARG A 108 -100.76 -58.01 19.12
C ARG A 108 -99.44 -58.60 18.63
N SER A 109 -99.40 -59.88 18.23
CA SER A 109 -98.19 -60.50 17.70
C SER A 109 -97.81 -59.95 16.32
N GLN A 110 -98.78 -59.68 15.45
CA GLN A 110 -98.55 -59.02 14.16
C GLN A 110 -98.08 -57.56 14.33
N GLU A 111 -98.66 -56.80 15.27
CA GLU A 111 -98.18 -55.46 15.59
C GLU A 111 -96.75 -55.47 16.15
N ALA A 112 -96.40 -56.44 16.99
CA ALA A 112 -95.05 -56.59 17.52
C ALA A 112 -94.05 -56.92 16.41
N GLN A 113 -94.37 -57.89 15.54
CA GLN A 113 -93.55 -58.25 14.38
C GLN A 113 -93.34 -57.05 13.43
N ALA A 114 -94.41 -56.32 13.10
CA ALA A 114 -94.32 -55.14 12.25
C ALA A 114 -93.46 -54.02 12.87
N ARG A 115 -93.53 -53.82 14.20
CA ARG A 115 -92.65 -52.88 14.93
C ARG A 115 -91.19 -53.35 14.91
N ASP A 116 -90.93 -54.64 15.11
CA ASP A 116 -89.57 -55.19 15.08
C ASP A 116 -88.94 -55.11 13.67
N GLU A 117 -89.73 -55.37 12.63
CA GLU A 117 -89.31 -55.19 11.22
C GLU A 117 -89.05 -53.71 10.90
N GLN A 118 -89.93 -52.80 11.35
CA GLN A 118 -89.73 -51.37 11.20
C GLN A 118 -88.47 -50.88 11.93
N ASN A 119 -88.22 -51.36 13.16
CA ASN A 119 -87.04 -50.99 13.94
C ASN A 119 -85.75 -51.46 13.25
N LYS A 120 -85.69 -52.73 12.80
CA LYS A 120 -84.54 -53.25 12.03
C LYS A 120 -84.26 -52.42 10.78
N LEU A 121 -85.30 -52.09 10.01
CA LEU A 121 -85.16 -51.27 8.80
C LEU A 121 -84.66 -49.85 9.11
N VAL A 122 -85.12 -49.26 10.22
CA VAL A 122 -84.62 -47.96 10.71
C VAL A 122 -83.16 -48.06 11.17
N GLU A 123 -82.76 -49.13 11.85
CA GLU A 123 -81.37 -49.38 12.26
C GLU A 123 -80.45 -49.56 11.05
N GLU A 124 -80.84 -50.38 10.08
CA GLU A 124 -80.09 -50.62 8.83
C GLU A 124 -79.88 -49.32 8.03
N TYR A 125 -80.94 -48.54 7.80
CA TYR A 125 -80.79 -47.26 7.09
C TYR A 125 -80.01 -46.23 7.92
N THR A 126 -80.15 -46.23 9.25
CA THR A 126 -79.37 -45.35 10.12
C THR A 126 -77.87 -45.67 10.03
N LEU A 127 -77.52 -46.96 10.00
CA LEU A 127 -76.15 -47.43 9.79
C LEU A 127 -75.61 -46.97 8.42
N GLN A 128 -76.34 -47.26 7.34
CA GLN A 128 -75.95 -46.85 5.97
C GLN A 128 -75.77 -45.33 5.86
N ILE A 129 -76.67 -44.54 6.45
CA ILE A 129 -76.56 -43.07 6.49
C ILE A 129 -75.31 -42.63 7.27
N SER A 130 -74.96 -43.30 8.37
CA SER A 130 -73.75 -43.00 9.14
C SER A 130 -72.46 -43.33 8.37
N GLU A 131 -72.42 -44.47 7.68
CA GLU A 131 -71.30 -44.89 6.84
C GLU A 131 -71.10 -43.93 5.66
N LEU A 132 -72.18 -43.57 4.95
CA LEU A 132 -72.14 -42.60 3.85
C LEU A 132 -71.69 -41.21 4.33
N LYS A 133 -72.09 -40.77 5.53
CA LYS A 133 -71.62 -39.51 6.13
C LYS A 133 -70.12 -39.55 6.44
N GLU A 134 -69.60 -40.63 7.00
CA GLU A 134 -68.17 -40.78 7.27
C GLU A 134 -67.35 -40.93 5.98
N LEU A 135 -67.85 -41.64 4.97
CA LEU A 135 -67.23 -41.69 3.64
C LEU A 135 -67.20 -40.31 2.97
N PHE A 136 -68.30 -39.55 3.03
CA PHE A 136 -68.37 -38.18 2.52
C PHE A 136 -67.39 -37.25 3.24
N LYS A 137 -67.32 -37.33 4.58
CA LYS A 137 -66.38 -36.56 5.40
C LYS A 137 -64.91 -36.87 5.06
N LYS A 138 -64.57 -38.16 4.89
CA LYS A 138 -63.24 -38.59 4.41
C LYS A 138 -62.96 -38.01 3.01
N LYS A 139 -63.88 -38.15 2.06
CA LYS A 139 -63.71 -37.61 0.70
C LYS A 139 -63.62 -36.10 0.64
N SER A 140 -64.30 -35.38 1.52
CA SER A 140 -64.17 -33.92 1.68
C SER A 140 -62.78 -33.55 2.24
N GLY A 141 -62.25 -34.32 3.19
CA GLY A 141 -60.87 -34.18 3.67
C GLY A 141 -59.81 -34.44 2.61
N ASP A 142 -59.97 -35.52 1.83
CA ASP A 142 -59.13 -35.85 0.66
C ASP A 142 -59.15 -34.67 -0.34
N PHE A 143 -60.35 -34.15 -0.66
CA PHE A 143 -60.53 -33.05 -1.60
C PHE A 143 -59.85 -31.76 -1.14
N ASN A 144 -59.99 -31.39 0.14
CA ASN A 144 -59.33 -30.21 0.70
C ASN A 144 -57.80 -30.34 0.63
N THR A 145 -57.26 -31.52 0.97
CA THR A 145 -55.82 -31.82 0.86
C THR A 145 -55.33 -31.68 -0.58
N ILE A 146 -56.08 -32.21 -1.55
CA ILE A 146 -55.76 -32.07 -2.99
C ILE A 146 -55.85 -30.60 -3.43
N GLN A 147 -56.85 -29.85 -2.97
CA GLN A 147 -57.04 -28.45 -3.30
C GLN A 147 -55.90 -27.59 -2.74
N ASP A 148 -55.42 -27.85 -1.53
CA ASP A 148 -54.29 -27.15 -0.93
C ASP A 148 -52.97 -27.52 -1.63
N GLY A 149 -52.75 -28.81 -1.94
CA GLY A 149 -51.64 -29.24 -2.80
C GLY A 149 -51.64 -28.56 -4.17
N MET A 150 -52.81 -28.36 -4.79
CA MET A 150 -52.92 -27.58 -6.04
C MET A 150 -52.56 -26.10 -5.86
N LYS A 151 -52.87 -25.48 -4.71
CA LYS A 151 -52.45 -24.10 -4.41
C LYS A 151 -50.93 -24.01 -4.24
N GLU A 152 -50.32 -25.00 -3.58
CA GLU A 152 -48.87 -25.07 -3.41
C GLU A 152 -48.15 -25.30 -4.74
N ILE A 153 -48.64 -26.22 -5.58
CA ILE A 153 -48.10 -26.45 -6.93
C ILE A 153 -48.19 -25.16 -7.77
N LYS A 154 -49.30 -24.41 -7.70
CA LYS A 154 -49.42 -23.11 -8.40
C LYS A 154 -48.39 -22.09 -7.89
N LYS A 155 -48.21 -21.95 -6.57
CA LYS A 155 -47.17 -21.08 -5.99
C LYS A 155 -45.77 -21.50 -6.45
N PHE A 156 -45.50 -22.80 -6.47
CA PHE A 156 -44.23 -23.35 -6.96
C PHE A 156 -44.02 -23.06 -8.45
N GLN A 157 -45.04 -23.21 -9.29
CA GLN A 157 -44.97 -22.87 -10.72
C GLN A 157 -44.69 -21.38 -10.94
N THR A 158 -45.36 -20.48 -10.22
CA THR A 158 -45.09 -19.03 -10.29
C THR A 158 -43.65 -18.72 -9.87
N ARG A 159 -43.18 -19.28 -8.74
CA ARG A 159 -41.81 -19.06 -8.26
C ARG A 159 -40.76 -19.67 -9.20
N LYS A 160 -41.06 -20.83 -9.80
CA LYS A 160 -40.20 -21.46 -10.80
C LYS A 160 -40.04 -20.55 -12.03
N ALA A 161 -41.15 -20.03 -12.57
CA ALA A 161 -41.12 -19.12 -13.71
C ALA A 161 -40.36 -17.82 -13.40
N GLN A 162 -40.48 -17.29 -12.17
CA GLN A 162 -39.68 -16.14 -11.71
C GLN A 162 -38.18 -16.45 -11.69
N MET A 163 -37.76 -17.57 -11.11
CA MET A 163 -36.35 -17.97 -11.10
C MET A 163 -35.81 -18.30 -12.50
N GLU A 164 -36.63 -18.87 -13.39
CA GLU A 164 -36.25 -19.11 -14.78
C GLU A 164 -36.07 -17.79 -15.55
N GLN A 165 -36.89 -16.77 -15.30
CA GLN A 165 -36.71 -15.43 -15.85
C GLN A 165 -35.45 -14.75 -15.30
N GLU A 166 -35.26 -14.74 -13.96
CA GLU A 166 -34.05 -14.18 -13.32
C GLU A 166 -32.76 -14.82 -13.89
N LEU A 167 -32.77 -16.13 -14.17
CA LEU A 167 -31.64 -16.82 -14.81
C LEU A 167 -31.47 -16.45 -16.29
N SER A 168 -32.53 -16.10 -17.02
CA SER A 168 -32.43 -15.55 -18.39
C SER A 168 -31.83 -14.15 -18.35
N ASP A 169 -32.39 -13.26 -17.52
CA ASP A 169 -31.95 -11.87 -17.36
C ASP A 169 -30.47 -11.80 -16.97
N ILE A 170 -30.02 -12.64 -16.03
CA ILE A 170 -28.62 -12.74 -15.64
C ILE A 170 -27.74 -13.21 -16.80
N ARG A 171 -28.16 -14.23 -17.57
CA ARG A 171 -27.40 -14.71 -18.75
C ARG A 171 -27.30 -13.64 -19.83
N GLU A 172 -28.41 -12.98 -20.16
CA GLU A 172 -28.44 -11.88 -21.13
C GLU A 172 -27.54 -10.72 -20.70
N SER A 173 -27.56 -10.34 -19.40
CA SER A 173 -26.68 -9.29 -18.86
C SER A 173 -25.19 -9.68 -18.91
N MET A 174 -24.88 -10.97 -18.71
CA MET A 174 -23.52 -11.51 -18.76
C MET A 174 -23.01 -11.58 -20.20
N GLU A 175 -23.82 -12.07 -21.14
CA GLU A 175 -23.50 -12.09 -22.57
C GLU A 175 -23.29 -10.68 -23.12
N LEU A 176 -24.10 -9.71 -22.68
CA LEU A 176 -23.96 -8.31 -23.04
C LEU A 176 -22.68 -7.70 -22.45
N ALA A 177 -22.37 -7.93 -21.17
CA ALA A 177 -21.14 -7.47 -20.55
C ALA A 177 -19.88 -8.11 -21.16
N GLU A 178 -19.92 -9.40 -21.50
CA GLU A 178 -18.84 -10.08 -22.24
C GLU A 178 -18.65 -9.49 -23.64
N LYS A 179 -19.75 -9.18 -24.33
CA LYS A 179 -19.72 -8.54 -25.65
C LYS A 179 -19.12 -7.13 -25.56
N GLU A 180 -19.59 -6.29 -24.64
CA GLU A 180 -19.03 -4.97 -24.39
C GLU A 180 -17.55 -5.04 -24.01
N HIS A 181 -17.14 -5.99 -23.15
CA HIS A 181 -15.74 -6.17 -22.79
C HIS A 181 -14.88 -6.57 -24.00
N ARG A 182 -15.38 -7.47 -24.86
CA ARG A 182 -14.72 -7.90 -26.10
C ARG A 182 -14.62 -6.77 -27.12
N GLU A 183 -15.66 -5.94 -27.25
CA GLU A 183 -15.66 -4.75 -28.11
C GLU A 183 -14.66 -3.70 -27.60
N ASN A 184 -14.65 -3.42 -26.29
CA ASN A 184 -13.66 -2.53 -25.66
C ASN A 184 -12.22 -3.04 -25.81
N LEU A 185 -11.97 -4.35 -25.70
CA LEU A 185 -10.66 -4.96 -25.96
C LEU A 185 -10.22 -4.73 -27.41
N ASN A 186 -11.11 -5.02 -28.38
CA ASN A 186 -10.82 -4.79 -29.80
C ASN A 186 -10.55 -3.30 -30.11
N GLU A 187 -11.30 -2.38 -29.49
CA GLU A 187 -11.04 -0.93 -29.63
C GLU A 187 -9.69 -0.53 -29.04
N MET A 188 -9.33 -1.03 -27.85
CA MET A 188 -8.01 -0.82 -27.27
C MET A 188 -6.90 -1.39 -28.16
N GLU A 189 -7.03 -2.63 -28.64
CA GLU A 189 -6.05 -3.24 -29.55
C GLU A 189 -5.87 -2.43 -30.83
N THR A 190 -6.94 -2.01 -31.50
CA THR A 190 -6.84 -1.16 -32.70
C THR A 190 -6.23 0.21 -32.41
N ASN A 191 -6.48 0.78 -31.23
CA ASN A 191 -5.78 1.99 -30.76
C ASN A 191 -4.28 1.74 -30.54
N PHE A 192 -3.91 0.66 -29.86
CA PHE A 192 -2.51 0.26 -29.65
C PHE A 192 -1.78 0.01 -30.97
N PHE A 193 -2.40 -0.66 -31.95
CA PHE A 193 -1.79 -0.87 -33.27
C PHE A 193 -1.63 0.45 -34.04
N ARG A 194 -2.63 1.34 -34.01
CA ARG A 194 -2.52 2.68 -34.63
C ARG A 194 -1.37 3.49 -34.02
N GLU A 195 -1.28 3.52 -32.70
CA GLU A 195 -0.26 4.27 -31.98
C GLU A 195 1.14 3.65 -32.12
N LYS A 196 1.24 2.32 -32.12
CA LYS A 196 2.48 1.60 -32.43
C LYS A 196 3.00 1.98 -33.82
N VAL A 197 2.17 1.93 -34.85
CA VAL A 197 2.57 2.32 -36.22
C VAL A 197 2.93 3.82 -36.32
N ARG A 198 2.28 4.70 -35.53
CA ARG A 198 2.67 6.12 -35.44
C ARG A 198 4.08 6.26 -34.86
N LEU A 199 4.34 5.61 -33.73
CA LEU A 199 5.64 5.66 -33.04
C LEU A 199 6.76 4.99 -33.84
N GLU A 200 6.49 3.88 -34.53
CA GLU A 200 7.43 3.24 -35.45
C GLU A 200 7.84 4.19 -36.57
N LYS A 201 6.89 4.86 -37.24
CA LYS A 201 7.18 5.88 -38.25
C LYS A 201 7.95 7.08 -37.70
N GLU A 202 7.66 7.53 -36.49
CA GLU A 202 8.40 8.62 -35.84
C GLU A 202 9.83 8.21 -35.46
N ALA A 203 10.05 6.95 -35.09
CA ALA A 203 11.38 6.40 -34.88
C ALA A 203 12.16 6.25 -36.19
N GLU A 204 11.54 5.72 -37.25
CA GLU A 204 12.11 5.64 -38.60
C GLU A 204 12.53 7.02 -39.12
N LEU A 205 11.66 8.04 -39.01
CA LEU A 205 11.98 9.41 -39.42
C LEU A 205 13.15 9.99 -38.62
N LYS A 206 13.23 9.75 -37.31
CA LYS A 206 14.38 10.17 -36.49
C LYS A 206 15.67 9.45 -36.89
N ILE A 207 15.60 8.15 -37.18
CA ILE A 207 16.74 7.37 -37.68
C ILE A 207 17.23 7.94 -39.01
N VAL A 208 16.33 8.21 -39.96
CA VAL A 208 16.67 8.84 -41.25
C VAL A 208 17.29 10.22 -41.06
N GLN A 209 16.74 11.06 -40.18
CA GLN A 209 17.31 12.39 -39.86
C GLN A 209 18.72 12.28 -39.27
N VAL A 210 18.95 11.37 -38.32
CA VAL A 210 20.28 11.13 -37.73
C VAL A 210 21.25 10.57 -38.76
N MET A 211 20.82 9.65 -39.63
CA MET A 211 21.62 9.16 -40.76
C MET A 211 21.99 10.28 -41.74
N GLU A 212 21.06 11.18 -42.06
CA GLU A 212 21.34 12.34 -42.91
C GLU A 212 22.33 13.32 -42.27
N ILE A 213 22.18 13.61 -40.97
CA ILE A 213 23.11 14.49 -40.23
C ILE A 213 24.49 13.85 -40.19
N ALA A 214 24.60 12.59 -39.76
CA ALA A 214 25.87 11.87 -39.70
C ALA A 214 26.52 11.73 -41.09
N ARG A 215 25.74 11.58 -42.15
CA ARG A 215 26.25 11.57 -43.54
C ARG A 215 26.74 12.95 -43.98
N LYS A 216 26.02 14.04 -43.66
CA LYS A 216 26.46 15.41 -43.96
C LYS A 216 27.74 15.73 -43.20
N GLU A 217 27.80 15.45 -41.91
CA GLU A 217 28.97 15.63 -41.05
C GLU A 217 30.16 14.79 -41.54
N ALA A 218 29.96 13.54 -41.95
CA ALA A 218 31.02 12.70 -42.52
C ALA A 218 31.54 13.23 -43.88
N ILE A 219 30.68 13.85 -44.70
CA ILE A 219 31.09 14.53 -45.94
C ILE A 219 31.89 15.80 -45.61
N GLU A 220 31.42 16.63 -44.67
CA GLU A 220 32.12 17.84 -44.22
C GLU A 220 33.50 17.49 -43.62
N GLN A 221 33.60 16.46 -42.79
CA GLN A 221 34.88 15.95 -42.26
C GLN A 221 35.81 15.43 -43.37
N LEU A 222 35.27 14.76 -44.40
CA LEU A 222 36.05 14.29 -45.55
C LEU A 222 36.55 15.47 -46.40
N ASP A 223 35.71 16.49 -46.62
CA ASP A 223 36.06 17.68 -47.37
C ASP A 223 37.11 18.52 -46.62
N ASP A 224 36.98 18.71 -45.30
CA ASP A 224 37.97 19.38 -44.45
C ASP A 224 39.31 18.63 -44.44
N ALA A 225 39.28 17.30 -44.31
CA ALA A 225 40.47 16.46 -44.42
C ALA A 225 41.12 16.59 -45.81
N SER A 226 40.32 16.60 -46.88
CA SER A 226 40.80 16.75 -48.26
C SER A 226 41.42 18.13 -48.50
N HIS A 227 40.80 19.20 -47.98
CA HIS A 227 41.34 20.56 -48.05
C HIS A 227 42.64 20.70 -47.25
N SER A 228 42.72 20.06 -46.08
CA SER A 228 43.93 20.03 -45.24
C SER A 228 45.07 19.31 -45.97
N VAL A 229 44.81 18.11 -46.52
CA VAL A 229 45.77 17.36 -47.34
C VAL A 229 46.19 18.16 -48.58
N PHE A 230 45.26 18.82 -49.28
CA PHE A 230 45.57 19.66 -50.44
C PHE A 230 46.47 20.84 -50.06
N LYS A 231 46.17 21.54 -48.97
CA LYS A 231 46.97 22.67 -48.44
C LYS A 231 48.38 22.24 -48.07
N GLU A 232 48.54 21.05 -47.47
CA GLU A 232 49.85 20.49 -47.18
C GLU A 232 50.57 20.02 -48.45
N ASN A 233 49.86 19.47 -49.43
CA ASN A 233 50.44 19.13 -50.73
C ASN A 233 50.97 20.37 -51.46
N VAL A 234 50.27 21.51 -51.39
CA VAL A 234 50.76 22.80 -51.91
C VAL A 234 52.04 23.23 -51.19
N ARG A 235 52.07 23.23 -49.86
CA ARG A 235 53.28 23.56 -49.07
C ARG A 235 54.46 22.66 -49.37
N LEU A 236 54.23 21.35 -49.47
CA LEU A 236 55.27 20.37 -49.80
C LEU A 236 55.78 20.57 -51.23
N ASN A 237 54.91 20.89 -52.20
CA ASN A 237 55.33 21.26 -53.55
C ASN A 237 56.11 22.58 -53.59
N GLU A 238 55.78 23.57 -52.76
CA GLU A 238 56.56 24.81 -52.61
C GLU A 238 57.95 24.51 -52.03
N ALA A 239 58.02 23.76 -50.93
CA ALA A 239 59.28 23.32 -50.34
C ALA A 239 60.15 22.51 -51.33
N LEU A 240 59.53 21.61 -52.09
CA LEU A 240 60.21 20.84 -53.13
C LEU A 240 60.74 21.75 -54.25
N LYS A 241 60.00 22.77 -54.69
CA LYS A 241 60.50 23.78 -55.64
C LYS A 241 61.68 24.57 -55.08
N TYR A 242 61.65 24.96 -53.80
CA TYR A 242 62.78 25.62 -53.14
C TYR A 242 64.03 24.74 -53.15
N HIS A 243 63.90 23.46 -52.74
CA HIS A 243 65.02 22.52 -52.73
C HIS A 243 65.52 22.15 -54.14
N MET A 244 64.64 22.06 -55.14
CA MET A 244 65.05 21.89 -56.55
C MET A 244 65.92 23.06 -57.00
N LYS A 245 65.51 24.31 -56.72
CA LYS A 245 66.28 25.50 -57.07
C LYS A 245 67.63 25.56 -56.35
N GLU A 246 67.66 25.23 -55.07
CA GLU A 246 68.89 25.15 -54.28
C GLU A 246 69.84 24.07 -54.82
N ALA A 247 69.32 22.89 -55.22
CA ALA A 247 70.10 21.85 -55.86
C ALA A 247 70.65 22.27 -57.24
N GLU A 248 69.87 22.99 -58.05
CA GLU A 248 70.34 23.58 -59.31
C GLU A 248 71.47 24.60 -59.09
N ASP A 249 71.34 25.48 -58.10
CA ASP A 249 72.34 26.50 -57.78
C ASP A 249 73.63 25.88 -57.21
N LEU A 250 73.51 24.86 -56.35
CA LEU A 250 74.65 24.03 -55.92
C LEU A 250 75.32 23.30 -57.09
N HIS A 251 74.56 22.80 -58.06
CA HIS A 251 75.12 22.13 -59.24
C HIS A 251 75.88 23.12 -60.14
N LYS A 252 75.40 24.35 -60.30
CA LYS A 252 76.14 25.43 -61.00
C LYS A 252 77.45 25.74 -60.29
N LEU A 253 77.42 25.89 -58.96
CA LEU A 253 78.61 26.14 -58.15
C LEU A 253 79.63 25.00 -58.27
N LYS A 254 79.18 23.75 -58.15
CA LYS A 254 80.02 22.55 -58.35
C LYS A 254 80.71 22.56 -59.72
N ASN A 255 79.95 22.78 -60.80
CA ASN A 255 80.50 22.81 -62.16
C ASN A 255 81.56 23.92 -62.31
N SER A 256 81.36 25.09 -61.68
CA SER A 256 82.36 26.17 -61.69
C SER A 256 83.62 25.84 -60.88
N LEU A 257 83.49 25.07 -59.80
CA LEU A 257 84.64 24.61 -59.02
C LEU A 257 85.45 23.56 -59.80
N GLU A 258 84.78 22.67 -60.53
CA GLU A 258 85.41 21.65 -61.38
C GLU A 258 86.22 22.28 -62.53
N THR A 259 85.74 23.37 -63.15
CA THR A 259 86.52 24.08 -64.19
C THR A 259 87.78 24.76 -63.63
N VAL A 260 87.69 25.37 -62.44
CA VAL A 260 88.86 25.98 -61.75
C VAL A 260 89.87 24.92 -61.29
N ASN A 261 89.40 23.76 -60.85
CA ASN A 261 90.28 22.66 -60.44
C ASN A 261 91.01 22.03 -61.65
N ALA A 262 90.35 22.01 -62.82
CA ALA A 262 90.97 21.57 -64.08
C ALA A 262 92.09 22.51 -64.55
N SER A 263 91.93 23.84 -64.44
CA SER A 263 93.01 24.79 -64.79
C SER A 263 94.20 24.70 -63.84
N LEU A 264 93.97 24.64 -62.52
CA LEU A 264 95.04 24.44 -61.53
C LEU A 264 95.83 23.13 -61.75
N THR A 265 95.18 22.10 -62.28
CA THR A 265 95.83 20.82 -62.61
C THR A 265 96.75 20.92 -63.85
N LEU A 266 96.48 21.85 -64.77
CA LEU A 266 97.37 22.16 -65.89
C LEU A 266 98.60 22.95 -65.41
N ASP A 267 98.39 24.05 -64.69
CA ASP A 267 99.47 24.91 -64.18
C ASP A 267 100.51 24.10 -63.38
N LYS A 268 100.06 23.16 -62.53
CA LYS A 268 100.93 22.27 -61.77
C LYS A 268 101.86 21.43 -62.66
N LYS A 269 101.37 20.92 -63.80
CA LYS A 269 102.18 20.12 -64.74
C LYS A 269 103.23 20.97 -65.45
N GLU A 270 102.92 22.22 -65.74
CA GLU A 270 103.87 23.14 -66.37
C GLU A 270 105.03 23.49 -65.43
N PHE A 271 104.75 23.75 -64.15
CA PHE A 271 105.78 23.95 -63.13
C PHE A 271 106.65 22.70 -62.90
N GLU A 272 106.07 21.49 -62.86
CA GLU A 272 106.84 20.24 -62.74
C GLU A 272 107.83 20.02 -63.90
N MET A 273 107.49 20.45 -65.12
CA MET A 273 108.41 20.39 -66.27
C MET A 273 109.54 21.44 -66.16
N MET A 274 109.24 22.63 -65.65
CA MET A 274 110.23 23.69 -65.45
C MET A 274 111.31 23.28 -64.42
N VAL A 275 110.90 22.68 -63.30
CA VAL A 275 111.82 22.22 -62.24
C VAL A 275 112.79 21.16 -62.74
N LYS A 276 112.31 20.20 -63.55
CA LYS A 276 113.17 19.14 -64.15
C LYS A 276 114.24 19.68 -65.10
N LYS A 277 114.00 20.85 -65.72
CA LYS A 277 114.98 21.50 -66.62
C LYS A 277 116.10 22.21 -65.86
N ASN A 278 115.79 22.87 -64.75
CA ASN A 278 116.79 23.58 -63.93
C ASN A 278 117.74 22.61 -63.19
N ALA A 279 117.25 21.45 -62.75
CA ALA A 279 118.08 20.45 -62.06
C ALA A 279 119.27 19.95 -62.91
N ALA A 280 119.11 19.86 -64.23
CA ALA A 280 120.16 19.41 -65.15
C ALA A 280 121.26 20.46 -65.42
N GLN A 281 120.98 21.75 -65.19
CA GLN A 281 121.98 22.82 -65.37
C GLN A 281 122.90 22.99 -64.16
N LEU A 282 122.47 22.53 -62.98
CA LEU A 282 123.15 22.75 -61.70
C LEU A 282 124.40 21.84 -61.52
N GLU A 283 124.34 20.58 -61.96
CA GLU A 283 125.51 19.67 -61.88
C GLU A 283 126.63 20.03 -62.88
N ALA A 284 126.31 20.72 -63.99
CA ALA A 284 127.34 21.18 -64.94
C ALA A 284 128.18 22.37 -64.41
N GLN A 285 127.68 23.12 -63.42
CA GLN A 285 128.41 24.25 -62.81
C GLN A 285 129.25 23.86 -61.58
N LYS A 286 129.08 22.65 -61.07
CA LYS A 286 129.70 22.16 -59.84
C LYS A 286 131.19 21.79 -60.00
N GLU A 287 131.56 21.33 -61.20
CA GLU A 287 132.95 21.02 -61.59
C GLU A 287 133.86 22.27 -61.64
N GLU A 288 133.34 23.42 -62.08
CA GLU A 288 134.08 24.69 -62.16
C GLU A 288 134.45 25.25 -60.77
N LEU A 289 133.60 25.05 -59.75
CA LEU A 289 133.75 25.66 -58.43
C LEU A 289 134.96 25.13 -57.63
N SER A 290 135.32 23.86 -57.82
CA SER A 290 136.46 23.21 -57.13
C SER A 290 137.82 23.91 -57.36
N LYS A 291 137.95 24.70 -58.43
CA LYS A 291 139.18 25.44 -58.77
C LYS A 291 139.28 26.83 -58.15
N LEU A 292 138.21 27.37 -57.57
CA LEU A 292 138.22 28.66 -56.86
C LEU A 292 138.39 28.52 -55.34
N GLU A 293 138.06 27.37 -54.75
CA GLU A 293 138.10 27.15 -53.29
C GLU A 293 139.50 27.30 -52.68
N ALA A 294 140.56 27.03 -53.45
CA ALA A 294 141.96 27.25 -53.03
C ALA A 294 142.33 28.74 -52.82
N LYS A 295 141.43 29.70 -53.10
CA LYS A 295 141.68 31.14 -53.03
C LYS A 295 140.89 31.88 -51.95
N VAL A 296 139.95 31.22 -51.27
CA VAL A 296 139.08 31.82 -50.23
C VAL A 296 139.66 31.67 -48.82
N ALA A 297 140.47 30.63 -48.58
CA ALA A 297 141.13 30.34 -47.31
C ALA A 297 142.07 31.45 -46.77
N SER A 298 142.35 32.51 -47.54
CA SER A 298 143.21 33.64 -47.13
C SER A 298 142.46 34.87 -46.61
N LEU A 299 141.12 34.88 -46.61
CA LEU A 299 140.33 36.07 -46.21
C LEU A 299 139.46 35.85 -44.96
N GLU A 300 139.14 34.61 -44.60
CA GLU A 300 138.20 34.31 -43.51
C GLU A 300 138.83 34.45 -42.10
N GLN A 301 140.16 34.55 -41.99
CA GLN A 301 140.90 34.67 -40.72
C GLN A 301 140.73 36.04 -40.00
N THR A 302 139.79 36.91 -40.40
CA THR A 302 139.63 38.27 -39.85
C THR A 302 138.24 38.62 -39.31
N LEU A 303 137.28 37.70 -39.30
CA LEU A 303 135.90 37.95 -38.82
C LEU A 303 135.48 37.18 -37.55
N GLU A 304 136.40 36.42 -36.94
CA GLU A 304 136.16 35.49 -35.82
C GLU A 304 135.86 36.14 -34.44
N VAL A 305 136.11 37.45 -34.24
CA VAL A 305 136.38 38.00 -32.89
C VAL A 305 135.26 38.88 -32.27
N LYS A 306 134.12 39.15 -32.95
CA LYS A 306 133.21 40.24 -32.52
C LYS A 306 131.70 40.02 -32.38
N ALA A 307 131.20 38.78 -32.39
CA ALA A 307 129.75 38.51 -32.32
C ALA A 307 129.29 37.52 -31.23
N GLY A 308 130.14 37.19 -30.25
CA GLY A 308 129.95 36.03 -29.36
C GLY A 308 129.33 36.24 -27.97
N GLU A 309 128.85 37.44 -27.59
CA GLU A 309 128.57 37.75 -26.17
C GLU A 309 127.09 37.79 -25.75
N GLN A 310 126.11 37.82 -26.68
CA GLN A 310 124.75 38.31 -26.34
C GLN A 310 123.62 37.26 -26.26
N LYS A 311 123.91 35.96 -26.45
CA LYS A 311 122.87 34.93 -26.71
C LYS A 311 122.70 33.88 -25.59
N ARG A 312 123.34 34.08 -24.43
CA ARG A 312 123.51 33.06 -23.37
C ARG A 312 122.63 33.28 -22.12
N GLU A 313 121.67 34.20 -22.17
CA GLU A 313 121.14 34.85 -20.96
C GLU A 313 119.82 34.28 -20.41
N TRP A 314 119.13 33.39 -21.14
CA TRP A 314 117.73 33.11 -20.82
C TRP A 314 117.25 31.62 -20.84
N GLU A 315 118.07 30.56 -21.04
CA GLU A 315 117.54 29.16 -21.09
C GLU A 315 116.86 28.64 -19.80
N GLY A 316 116.82 29.45 -18.74
CA GLY A 316 116.28 29.12 -17.43
C GLY A 316 114.76 28.94 -17.30
N GLN A 317 113.92 29.46 -18.21
CA GLN A 317 112.46 29.55 -17.94
C GLN A 317 111.63 28.28 -18.22
N ARG A 318 112.26 27.20 -18.68
CA ARG A 318 111.55 26.02 -19.26
C ARG A 318 111.03 24.99 -18.24
N LYS A 319 111.18 25.21 -16.91
CA LYS A 319 110.94 24.18 -15.87
C LYS A 319 109.63 24.27 -15.06
N GLU A 320 108.83 25.34 -15.19
CA GLU A 320 107.63 25.55 -14.36
C GLU A 320 106.42 24.67 -14.73
N LEU A 321 106.22 24.37 -16.03
CA LEU A 321 104.91 23.88 -16.54
C LEU A 321 104.53 22.43 -16.13
N VAL A 322 105.47 21.59 -15.70
CA VAL A 322 105.22 20.13 -15.54
C VAL A 322 104.40 19.79 -14.29
N GLY A 323 104.31 20.70 -13.30
CA GLY A 323 103.53 20.48 -12.06
C GLY A 323 102.00 20.55 -12.21
N ILE A 324 101.48 21.04 -13.34
CA ILE A 324 100.07 21.42 -13.48
C ILE A 324 99.16 20.19 -13.77
N VAL A 325 99.63 19.23 -14.56
CA VAL A 325 98.79 18.15 -15.12
C VAL A 325 98.33 17.15 -14.05
N ALA A 326 99.16 16.85 -13.04
CA ALA A 326 98.81 15.90 -11.98
C ALA A 326 97.65 16.36 -11.07
N ASN A 327 97.35 17.67 -11.02
CA ASN A 327 96.27 18.20 -10.19
C ASN A 327 94.87 18.00 -10.80
N HIS A 328 94.75 17.81 -12.12
CA HIS A 328 93.45 17.79 -12.80
C HIS A 328 92.59 16.58 -12.43
N VAL A 329 93.18 15.38 -12.36
CA VAL A 329 92.47 14.13 -12.01
C VAL A 329 92.01 14.12 -10.54
N ARG A 330 92.72 14.84 -9.66
CA ARG A 330 92.34 14.99 -8.24
C ARG A 330 91.07 15.85 -8.06
N LEU A 331 90.87 16.83 -8.95
CA LEU A 331 89.73 17.76 -8.91
C LEU A 331 88.41 17.13 -9.39
N GLU A 332 88.47 16.21 -10.37
CA GLU A 332 87.30 15.47 -10.89
C GLU A 332 86.59 14.61 -9.82
N LYS A 333 87.36 14.03 -8.87
CA LYS A 333 86.80 13.25 -7.77
C LYS A 333 86.11 14.15 -6.73
N GLN A 334 86.76 15.26 -6.34
CA GLN A 334 86.20 16.27 -5.45
C GLN A 334 84.92 16.90 -6.00
N ARG A 335 84.78 17.02 -7.34
CA ARG A 335 83.56 17.54 -7.98
C ARG A 335 82.32 16.67 -7.72
N ARG A 336 82.45 15.33 -7.73
CA ARG A 336 81.32 14.41 -7.48
C ARG A 336 80.90 14.36 -6.01
N GLU A 337 81.84 14.56 -5.09
CA GLU A 337 81.57 14.68 -3.64
C GLU A 337 80.81 15.99 -3.35
N ARG A 338 81.27 17.13 -3.91
CA ARG A 338 80.57 18.43 -3.90
C ARG A 338 79.11 18.36 -4.39
N GLU A 339 78.82 17.55 -5.41
CA GLU A 339 77.46 17.39 -5.98
C GLU A 339 76.51 16.50 -5.14
N ARG A 340 77.05 15.78 -4.15
CA ARG A 340 76.25 15.10 -3.10
C ARG A 340 75.98 16.07 -1.95
N GLU A 341 77.02 16.74 -1.46
CA GLU A 341 76.92 17.80 -0.44
C GLU A 341 75.94 18.91 -0.84
N LEU A 342 75.93 19.32 -2.12
CA LEU A 342 74.96 20.29 -2.65
C LEU A 342 73.50 19.84 -2.59
N ARG A 343 73.20 18.53 -2.59
CA ARG A 343 71.83 18.01 -2.46
C ARG A 343 71.38 17.97 -1.01
N GLU A 344 72.26 17.56 -0.10
CA GLU A 344 72.01 17.61 1.35
C GLU A 344 71.89 19.07 1.84
N ALA A 345 72.74 19.97 1.35
CA ALA A 345 72.62 21.41 1.61
C ALA A 345 71.30 22.01 1.08
N ARG A 346 70.80 21.56 -0.08
CA ARG A 346 69.47 21.99 -0.59
C ARG A 346 68.32 21.50 0.28
N ALA A 347 68.39 20.27 0.79
CA ALA A 347 67.40 19.75 1.73
C ALA A 347 67.41 20.55 3.05
N GLN A 348 68.59 20.83 3.61
CA GLN A 348 68.75 21.64 4.82
C GLN A 348 68.30 23.10 4.63
N LEU A 349 68.57 23.70 3.47
CA LEU A 349 68.07 25.03 3.11
C LEU A 349 66.54 25.06 2.99
N SER A 350 65.91 23.99 2.49
CA SER A 350 64.44 23.87 2.44
C SER A 350 63.83 23.91 3.85
N THR A 351 64.42 23.20 4.82
CA THR A 351 63.99 23.23 6.22
C THR A 351 64.19 24.62 6.86
N ILE A 352 65.30 25.30 6.55
CA ILE A 352 65.55 26.67 7.02
C ILE A 352 64.53 27.66 6.43
N VAL A 353 64.04 27.42 5.21
CA VAL A 353 62.98 28.24 4.58
C VAL A 353 61.61 27.96 5.21
N SER A 354 61.26 26.71 5.54
CA SER A 354 60.00 26.42 6.23
C SER A 354 59.96 27.02 7.65
N GLN A 355 61.03 26.85 8.42
CA GLN A 355 61.17 27.47 9.75
C GLN A 355 61.17 29.00 9.69
N ARG A 356 61.70 29.59 8.62
CA ARG A 356 61.60 31.04 8.40
C ARG A 356 60.15 31.46 8.13
N ARG A 357 59.40 30.70 7.32
CA ARG A 357 57.99 30.98 7.04
C ARG A 357 57.14 30.91 8.31
N GLU A 358 57.34 29.89 9.13
CA GLU A 358 56.66 29.75 10.44
C GLU A 358 56.96 30.91 11.40
N LEU A 359 58.23 31.37 11.46
CA LEU A 359 58.60 32.54 12.25
C LEU A 359 58.02 33.84 11.68
N GLU A 360 57.99 34.00 10.35
CA GLU A 360 57.40 35.17 9.70
C GLU A 360 55.88 35.20 9.92
N ASP A 361 55.19 34.07 9.80
CA ASP A 361 53.76 33.92 10.08
C ASP A 361 53.46 34.29 11.55
N PHE A 362 54.24 33.77 12.52
CA PHE A 362 54.12 34.13 13.94
C PHE A 362 54.29 35.64 14.21
N PHE A 363 55.27 36.30 13.58
CA PHE A 363 55.43 37.75 13.75
C PHE A 363 54.30 38.57 13.12
N HIS A 364 53.72 38.11 12.00
CA HIS A 364 52.54 38.76 11.42
C HIS A 364 51.30 38.60 12.32
N GLU A 365 51.10 37.42 12.91
CA GLU A 365 49.99 37.14 13.81
C GLU A 365 50.11 37.95 15.12
N ALA A 366 51.28 37.96 15.76
CA ALA A 366 51.54 38.78 16.94
C ALA A 366 51.40 40.30 16.68
N LEU A 367 51.81 40.78 15.50
CA LEU A 367 51.59 42.18 15.09
C LEU A 367 50.10 42.47 14.82
N ALA A 368 49.33 41.51 14.31
CA ALA A 368 47.90 41.65 14.11
C ALA A 368 47.14 41.73 15.45
N GLU A 369 47.46 40.85 16.41
CA GLU A 369 46.91 40.88 17.78
C GLU A 369 47.19 42.21 18.47
N VAL A 370 48.45 42.69 18.46
CA VAL A 370 48.81 43.97 19.08
C VAL A 370 48.09 45.14 18.40
N ARG A 371 47.95 45.14 17.07
CA ARG A 371 47.13 46.15 16.35
C ARG A 371 45.67 46.11 16.75
N GLN A 372 45.10 44.91 16.91
CA GLN A 372 43.73 44.74 17.35
C GLN A 372 43.54 45.29 18.77
N GLU A 373 44.46 44.97 19.70
CA GLU A 373 44.42 45.47 21.08
C GLU A 373 44.68 46.99 21.17
N ILE A 374 45.53 47.57 20.31
CA ILE A 374 45.64 49.03 20.14
C ILE A 374 44.28 49.62 19.75
N THR A 375 43.59 49.05 18.75
CA THR A 375 42.28 49.61 18.37
C THR A 375 41.21 49.41 19.44
N ALA A 376 41.25 48.32 20.21
CA ALA A 376 40.34 48.05 21.31
C ALA A 376 40.58 48.99 22.51
N SER A 377 41.82 49.08 22.98
CA SER A 377 42.24 49.97 24.07
C SER A 377 41.99 51.45 23.75
N ARG A 378 42.31 51.92 22.53
CA ARG A 378 41.97 53.28 22.09
C ARG A 378 40.47 53.56 22.11
N LYS A 379 39.64 52.64 21.60
CA LYS A 379 38.16 52.77 21.64
C LYS A 379 37.65 52.83 23.09
N LYS A 380 38.17 51.97 23.97
CA LYS A 380 37.85 51.93 25.40
C LYS A 380 38.23 53.24 26.09
N TYR A 381 39.47 53.68 25.94
CA TYR A 381 39.99 54.92 26.53
C TYR A 381 39.20 56.15 26.09
N ILE A 382 38.88 56.30 24.79
CA ILE A 382 38.06 57.42 24.28
C ILE A 382 36.65 57.38 24.89
N LYS A 383 36.05 56.20 25.05
CA LYS A 383 34.72 56.02 25.67
C LYS A 383 34.74 56.39 27.15
N GLU A 384 35.72 55.90 27.90
CA GLU A 384 35.90 56.16 29.34
C GLU A 384 36.22 57.64 29.59
N ALA A 385 37.18 58.24 28.87
CA ALA A 385 37.47 59.67 28.95
C ALA A 385 36.24 60.55 28.65
N ARG A 386 35.33 60.10 27.77
CA ARG A 386 34.08 60.80 27.46
C ARG A 386 33.03 60.66 28.56
N GLN A 387 32.97 59.50 29.21
CA GLN A 387 32.12 59.27 30.38
C GLN A 387 32.62 60.04 31.60
N ASP A 388 33.92 60.03 31.85
CA ASP A 388 34.61 60.76 32.92
C ASP A 388 34.46 62.28 32.76
N TYR A 389 34.64 62.81 31.55
CA TYR A 389 34.38 64.23 31.28
C TYR A 389 32.91 64.60 31.53
N ARG A 390 31.95 63.79 31.05
CA ARG A 390 30.51 63.97 31.34
C ARG A 390 30.15 63.79 32.81
N ARG A 391 30.90 62.98 33.58
CA ARG A 391 30.73 62.82 35.02
C ARG A 391 31.22 64.07 35.76
N ARG A 392 32.45 64.51 35.50
CA ARG A 392 33.03 65.73 36.08
C ARG A 392 32.25 67.00 35.74
N MET A 393 31.71 67.10 34.52
CA MET A 393 30.78 68.19 34.16
C MET A 393 29.51 68.19 35.01
N ARG A 394 28.92 67.02 35.30
CA ARG A 394 27.73 66.92 36.18
C ARG A 394 28.06 67.23 37.65
N GLU A 395 29.18 66.73 38.14
CA GLU A 395 29.67 66.99 39.51
C GLU A 395 29.99 68.48 39.73
N ALA A 396 30.54 69.17 38.72
CA ALA A 396 30.76 70.61 38.74
C ALA A 396 29.45 71.42 38.68
N THR A 397 28.47 71.00 37.87
CA THR A 397 27.13 71.63 37.84
C THR A 397 26.39 71.48 39.18
N ALA A 398 26.63 70.42 39.93
CA ALA A 398 26.12 70.22 41.29
C ALA A 398 26.87 71.04 42.37
N GLY A 399 27.81 71.92 41.98
CA GLY A 399 28.53 72.84 42.86
C GLY A 399 29.72 72.26 43.62
N GLY A 400 30.02 70.96 43.47
CA GLY A 400 31.06 70.28 44.26
C GLY A 400 32.50 70.44 43.74
N LEU A 401 32.68 70.80 42.46
CA LEU A 401 33.99 70.91 41.81
C LEU A 401 34.02 72.05 40.78
N LYS A 402 35.22 72.54 40.41
CA LYS A 402 35.38 73.49 39.30
C LYS A 402 35.12 72.79 37.96
N PHE A 403 34.48 73.49 37.02
CA PHE A 403 34.21 72.96 35.68
C PHE A 403 35.51 72.54 34.95
N PRO A 404 35.59 71.31 34.41
CA PRO A 404 36.78 70.86 33.68
C PRO A 404 36.91 71.58 32.33
N PRO A 405 38.15 71.91 31.89
CA PRO A 405 38.40 72.54 30.59
C PRO A 405 37.74 71.79 29.42
N ILE A 406 37.27 72.54 28.41
CA ILE A 406 36.58 71.97 27.24
C ILE A 406 37.50 70.96 26.54
N ARG A 407 37.03 69.71 26.47
CA ARG A 407 37.77 68.57 25.92
C ARG A 407 37.04 68.02 24.70
N THR A 408 37.73 67.93 23.57
CA THR A 408 37.12 67.54 22.29
C THR A 408 37.30 66.05 21.99
N PHE A 409 36.27 65.47 21.39
CA PHE A 409 36.18 64.03 21.07
C PHE A 409 36.02 63.78 19.56
N HIS A 410 36.38 64.77 18.74
CA HIS A 410 36.44 64.67 17.28
C HIS A 410 37.87 65.00 16.82
N LYS A 411 38.35 64.31 15.78
CA LYS A 411 39.70 64.52 15.26
C LYS A 411 39.69 65.71 14.30
N GLY A 412 39.98 66.90 14.81
CA GLY A 412 40.03 68.15 14.05
C GLY A 412 41.27 68.98 14.37
N SER A 413 41.95 69.46 13.33
CA SER A 413 43.33 69.98 13.38
C SER A 413 43.55 71.25 14.20
N HIS A 414 42.49 71.97 14.56
CA HIS A 414 42.54 73.24 15.31
C HIS A 414 42.15 73.11 16.78
N SER A 415 42.06 71.89 17.33
CA SER A 415 41.69 71.69 18.73
C SER A 415 42.92 71.55 19.65
N THR A 416 43.01 72.42 20.65
CA THR A 416 44.13 72.46 21.61
C THR A 416 44.05 71.43 22.75
N ASN A 417 42.90 70.78 22.95
CA ASN A 417 42.68 69.77 24.01
C ASN A 417 41.77 68.66 23.47
N SER A 418 42.35 67.79 22.64
CA SER A 418 41.66 66.63 22.04
C SER A 418 42.12 65.33 22.67
N VAL A 419 41.19 64.42 22.94
CA VAL A 419 41.52 63.08 23.46
C VAL A 419 42.40 62.29 22.47
N TYR A 420 42.27 62.57 21.17
CA TYR A 420 43.12 61.94 20.16
C TYR A 420 44.59 62.39 20.24
N SER A 421 44.87 63.59 20.73
CA SER A 421 46.24 64.08 20.93
C SER A 421 46.98 63.28 22.01
N GLU A 422 46.29 62.86 23.06
CA GLU A 422 46.85 62.01 24.12
C GLU A 422 47.01 60.55 23.67
N VAL A 423 46.07 60.04 22.86
CA VAL A 423 46.20 58.74 22.20
C VAL A 423 47.41 58.72 21.24
N GLU A 424 47.70 59.82 20.55
CA GLU A 424 48.88 59.96 19.71
C GLU A 424 50.17 60.21 20.51
N ALA A 425 50.08 60.76 21.73
CA ALA A 425 51.21 60.86 22.65
C ALA A 425 51.64 59.49 23.19
N ALA A 426 50.70 58.57 23.45
CA ALA A 426 50.99 57.20 23.88
C ALA A 426 51.81 56.37 22.86
N ALA A 427 51.78 56.78 21.58
CA ALA A 427 52.58 56.19 20.50
C ALA A 427 53.99 56.80 20.37
N ARG A 428 54.34 57.83 21.15
CA ARG A 428 55.70 58.41 21.17
C ARG A 428 56.57 57.64 22.16
N TRP A 429 57.83 57.43 21.83
CA TRP A 429 58.76 56.73 22.71
C TRP A 429 59.16 57.62 23.91
N THR A 430 58.79 57.21 25.12
CA THR A 430 58.95 58.00 26.35
C THR A 430 60.14 57.58 27.22
N HIS A 431 60.88 56.53 26.86
CA HIS A 431 61.98 56.00 27.67
C HIS A 431 63.36 56.49 27.18
N PRO A 432 64.27 56.92 28.09
CA PRO A 432 65.62 57.36 27.70
C PRO A 432 66.50 56.23 27.14
N PRO A 433 67.44 56.52 26.23
CA PRO A 433 68.38 55.53 25.70
C PRO A 433 69.25 54.93 26.81
N GLY A 434 69.26 53.59 26.93
CA GLY A 434 70.12 52.85 27.85
C GLY A 434 69.44 52.31 29.12
N SER A 435 68.17 52.66 29.37
CA SER A 435 67.38 52.03 30.44
C SER A 435 67.00 50.57 30.10
N LYS A 436 67.01 49.68 31.09
CA LYS A 436 66.35 48.37 30.96
C LYS A 436 64.84 48.60 31.05
N VAL A 437 64.12 48.27 29.98
CA VAL A 437 62.65 48.35 29.90
C VAL A 437 62.14 46.93 29.66
N GLU A 438 61.21 46.46 30.47
CA GLU A 438 60.61 45.14 30.27
C GLU A 438 59.36 45.23 29.39
N MET A 439 58.97 44.12 28.75
CA MET A 439 57.84 44.12 27.81
C MET A 439 56.53 44.53 28.51
N SER A 440 56.38 44.30 29.81
CA SER A 440 55.22 44.72 30.60
C SER A 440 55.04 46.24 30.67
N ASP A 441 56.14 47.00 30.66
CA ASP A 441 56.16 48.45 30.91
C ASP A 441 55.74 49.29 29.69
N LEU A 442 55.75 48.69 28.50
CA LEU A 442 55.46 49.36 27.24
C LEU A 442 53.95 49.49 26.98
N THR A 443 53.53 50.64 26.43
CA THR A 443 52.18 50.78 25.84
C THR A 443 52.01 49.85 24.64
N TRP A 444 50.77 49.49 24.28
CA TRP A 444 50.53 48.61 23.14
C TRP A 444 51.07 49.21 21.83
N GLU A 445 50.94 50.52 21.66
CA GLU A 445 51.55 51.28 20.56
C GLU A 445 53.08 51.16 20.49
N GLN A 446 53.76 51.20 21.64
CA GLN A 446 55.22 51.04 21.71
C GLN A 446 55.61 49.57 21.49
N LYS A 447 54.80 48.60 21.92
CA LYS A 447 54.97 47.17 21.62
C LYS A 447 54.90 46.87 20.13
N GLU A 448 53.94 47.48 19.41
CA GLU A 448 53.86 47.37 17.94
C GLU A 448 55.15 47.86 17.26
N GLN A 449 55.67 49.01 17.69
CA GLN A 449 56.90 49.57 17.14
C GLN A 449 58.11 48.67 17.40
N VAL A 450 58.23 48.10 18.62
CA VAL A 450 59.31 47.15 18.97
C VAL A 450 59.21 45.86 18.16
N LEU A 451 58.03 45.27 18.03
CA LEU A 451 57.81 44.05 17.23
C LEU A 451 58.09 44.29 15.74
N GLY A 452 57.65 45.42 15.20
CA GLY A 452 57.96 45.82 13.82
C GLY A 452 59.46 46.02 13.58
N LEU A 453 60.18 46.62 14.54
CA LEU A 453 61.64 46.76 14.49
C LEU A 453 62.37 45.41 14.60
N LEU A 454 61.87 44.49 15.43
CA LEU A 454 62.39 43.12 15.55
C LEU A 454 62.23 42.35 14.23
N PHE A 455 61.04 42.40 13.63
CA PHE A 455 60.77 41.77 12.34
C PHE A 455 61.64 42.36 11.22
N ALA A 456 61.77 43.69 11.15
CA ALA A 456 62.66 44.34 10.19
C ALA A 456 64.14 43.96 10.42
N LYS A 457 64.61 43.92 11.67
CA LYS A 457 66.00 43.59 12.02
C LYS A 457 66.35 42.13 11.74
N MET A 458 65.40 41.20 11.92
CA MET A 458 65.52 39.80 11.54
C MET A 458 65.81 39.65 10.03
N ASN A 459 65.10 40.42 9.20
CA ASN A 459 65.25 40.38 7.75
C ASN A 459 66.55 41.07 7.28
N VAL A 460 66.91 42.24 7.83
CA VAL A 460 68.10 43.01 7.44
C VAL A 460 69.42 42.37 7.89
N GLN A 461 69.46 41.62 9.00
CA GLN A 461 70.72 40.99 9.48
C GLN A 461 71.25 39.86 8.58
N ARG A 462 70.46 39.32 7.63
CA ARG A 462 70.96 38.31 6.68
C ARG A 462 71.74 38.91 5.52
N GLU A 463 71.32 40.07 4.99
CA GLU A 463 71.99 40.70 3.84
C GLU A 463 73.43 41.11 4.16
N ARG A 464 73.70 41.58 5.39
CA ARG A 464 75.07 41.92 5.82
C ARG A 464 75.99 40.73 6.05
N LYS A 465 75.47 39.50 6.22
CA LYS A 465 76.29 38.28 6.33
C LYS A 465 76.55 37.59 4.99
N ALA A 466 75.74 37.86 3.96
CA ALA A 466 76.00 37.39 2.59
C ALA A 466 77.09 38.22 1.86
N SER A 467 77.35 39.45 2.31
CA SER A 467 78.29 40.39 1.65
C SER A 467 79.68 40.47 2.27
N GLN A 468 80.04 39.59 3.22
CA GLN A 468 81.34 39.59 3.90
C GLN A 468 82.10 38.25 3.74
N HIS A 469 82.36 37.81 2.51
CA HIS A 469 83.45 36.85 2.26
C HIS A 469 84.04 36.78 0.84
N VAL A 470 84.08 37.90 0.09
CA VAL A 470 84.82 37.98 -1.19
C VAL A 470 85.55 39.32 -1.32
N ALA A 471 86.85 39.34 -1.01
CA ALA A 471 87.83 40.31 -1.53
C ALA A 471 89.26 39.72 -1.42
N PRO A 472 90.21 40.07 -2.31
CA PRO A 472 91.39 39.23 -2.58
C PRO A 472 92.74 39.89 -2.19
N SER A 473 93.83 39.13 -2.33
CA SER A 473 95.22 39.62 -2.35
C SER A 473 95.97 39.15 -3.61
N ALA A 474 96.84 40.02 -4.12
CA ALA A 474 97.65 39.87 -5.35
C ALA A 474 98.84 38.88 -5.15
N SER A 475 99.77 38.62 -6.08
CA SER A 475 100.41 39.49 -7.09
C SER A 475 101.42 38.76 -8.01
N SER A 476 101.70 39.30 -9.22
CA SER A 476 102.99 39.29 -9.99
C SER A 476 103.70 37.95 -10.34
N GLU A 477 104.51 37.79 -11.41
CA GLU A 477 104.89 38.65 -12.56
C GLU A 477 105.46 37.83 -13.76
N LYS A 478 105.70 38.55 -14.88
CA LYS A 478 106.69 38.39 -16.00
C LYS A 478 107.87 37.37 -15.87
N SER A 479 108.59 36.94 -16.93
CA SER A 479 108.42 36.94 -18.41
C SER A 479 109.63 36.33 -19.18
N LEU A 480 109.38 35.56 -20.26
CA LEU A 480 110.11 35.50 -21.56
C LEU A 480 111.55 34.84 -21.71
N VAL A 481 111.72 33.97 -22.76
CA VAL A 481 112.82 33.66 -23.78
C VAL A 481 114.19 32.97 -23.44
N GLU A 482 114.99 32.64 -24.51
CA GLU A 482 116.43 32.30 -24.94
C GLU A 482 117.61 31.54 -24.22
N GLY A 483 118.03 30.38 -24.77
CA GLY A 483 119.45 30.06 -25.11
C GLY A 483 120.54 29.96 -24.02
N ASP A 484 121.67 29.27 -24.21
CA ASP A 484 122.24 28.46 -25.28
C ASP A 484 123.65 28.07 -24.74
N ALA A 485 124.26 27.01 -25.28
CA ALA A 485 125.71 26.72 -25.22
C ALA A 485 126.34 26.31 -23.85
N ASP A 486 127.26 25.35 -23.78
CA ASP A 486 128.48 25.27 -24.58
C ASP A 486 129.04 23.82 -24.73
N TYR A 487 129.82 23.59 -25.79
CA TYR A 487 130.90 22.59 -26.04
C TYR A 487 130.80 21.17 -25.42
N ASP A 488 130.99 20.09 -26.20
CA ASP A 488 132.36 19.71 -26.57
C ASP A 488 132.53 19.08 -27.96
N THR A 489 133.24 19.82 -28.81
CA THR A 489 134.55 19.50 -29.42
C THR A 489 134.96 18.06 -29.83
N ILE A 490 135.82 18.04 -30.86
CA ILE A 490 136.77 17.00 -31.28
C ILE A 490 136.25 15.89 -32.21
N VAL A 491 136.30 16.24 -33.50
CA VAL A 491 136.82 15.35 -34.54
C VAL A 491 138.25 14.92 -34.17
N THR A 492 138.49 13.63 -34.01
CA THR A 492 139.76 12.98 -34.41
C THR A 492 139.49 11.55 -34.86
N LYS A 493 139.61 11.31 -36.17
CA LYS A 493 140.43 10.18 -36.62
C LYS A 493 141.90 10.56 -36.35
N GLU A 494 142.76 9.55 -36.30
CA GLU A 494 144.23 9.70 -36.21
C GLU A 494 144.80 10.65 -37.28
#